data_AF-A0A550H823-F1
#
_entry.id   AF-A0A550H823-F1
#
_cell.length_a   1.000
_cell.length_b   1.000
_cell.length_c   1.000
_cell.angle_alpha   90.00
_cell.angle_beta   90.00
_cell.angle_gamma   90.00
#
_symmetry.space_group_name_H-M   'P 1'
#
loop_
_entity.id
_entity.type
_entity.pdbx_description
1 polymer ?
#
loop_
_entity_poly.entity_id
_entity_poly.type
_entity_poly.pdbx_seq_one_letter_code
_entity_poly.pdbx_strand_id
1 'polypeptide(L)'
;MRLKDSFPLAEKLVYFDNAVMGCAPQSTLNTMKAYTDALVEHMSGKRQWAFNVEEGKGSLDNARELFAKVIGSKKEEVMGVPNASTGMNVIMSMLPIKKGDNIVSTDLAFPMGAALVQKGVEKGAKARWLPNEKGVVETAAFEKAIDDNTAIVYLDQPSWFNGYLFDIEGIAELAHDHGAYFVVDATQSMGAIDWQINRTGVDFAATSTFKWLLGGIPAASAGFLYMKEEHIEKYPPTYVSGCTYK
;
A
#
# COMPACT_ATOMS: atom_id res chain seq x y z
N MET A 1 22.33 -16.72 13.64
CA MET A 1 21.79 -17.13 12.32
C MET A 1 22.01 -15.99 11.34
N ARG A 2 22.53 -16.22 10.13
CA ARG A 2 22.66 -15.14 9.14
C ARG A 2 21.33 -14.99 8.42
N LEU A 3 20.92 -13.75 8.13
CA LEU A 3 19.63 -13.47 7.50
C LEU A 3 19.42 -14.28 6.21
N LYS A 4 20.45 -14.37 5.35
CA LYS A 4 20.43 -15.14 4.10
C LYS A 4 20.09 -16.62 4.26
N ASP A 5 20.43 -17.23 5.41
CA ASP A 5 20.17 -18.65 5.66
C ASP A 5 18.65 -18.90 5.88
N SER A 6 17.85 -17.82 5.98
CA SER A 6 16.38 -17.89 6.04
C SER A 6 15.72 -17.99 4.66
N PHE A 7 16.47 -17.85 3.56
CA PHE A 7 15.93 -17.69 2.20
C PHE A 7 16.33 -18.88 1.32
N PRO A 8 15.42 -19.84 1.06
CA PRO A 8 15.77 -21.06 0.31
C PRO A 8 16.22 -20.79 -1.12
N LEU A 9 15.74 -19.71 -1.74
CA LEU A 9 16.13 -19.34 -3.11
C LEU A 9 17.56 -18.77 -3.16
N ALA A 10 18.00 -18.09 -2.10
CA ALA A 10 19.32 -17.47 -2.04
C ALA A 10 20.47 -18.49 -2.04
N GLU A 11 20.19 -19.76 -1.72
CA GLU A 11 21.14 -20.87 -1.85
C GLU A 11 21.34 -21.33 -3.30
N LYS A 12 20.38 -21.02 -4.18
CA LYS A 12 20.33 -21.57 -5.55
C LYS A 12 20.77 -20.56 -6.62
N LEU A 13 20.51 -19.27 -6.41
CA LEU A 13 20.82 -18.22 -7.39
C LEU A 13 20.92 -16.83 -6.75
N VAL A 14 21.51 -15.90 -7.51
CA VAL A 14 21.49 -14.47 -7.20
C VAL A 14 20.18 -13.88 -7.70
N TYR A 15 19.33 -13.41 -6.78
CA TYR A 15 17.97 -12.93 -7.09
C TYR A 15 17.88 -11.40 -7.00
N PHE A 16 17.78 -10.72 -8.15
CA PHE A 16 17.67 -9.26 -8.26
C PHE A 16 16.32 -8.79 -8.81
N ASP A 17 15.22 -9.47 -8.42
CA ASP A 17 13.88 -9.20 -8.94
C ASP A 17 12.80 -9.02 -7.83
N ASN A 18 13.24 -8.60 -6.63
CA ASN A 18 12.33 -8.36 -5.48
C ASN A 18 11.24 -7.30 -5.76
N ALA A 19 11.52 -6.37 -6.70
CA ALA A 19 10.58 -5.33 -7.13
C ALA A 19 9.38 -5.90 -7.91
N VAL A 20 9.48 -7.12 -8.42
CA VAL A 20 8.37 -7.87 -9.02
C VAL A 20 7.79 -8.83 -7.98
N MET A 21 8.65 -9.63 -7.33
CA MET A 21 8.26 -10.64 -6.36
C MET A 21 9.33 -10.80 -5.27
N GLY A 22 8.95 -10.64 -4.01
CA GLY A 22 9.86 -10.82 -2.89
C GLY A 22 10.35 -12.25 -2.77
N CYS A 23 11.65 -12.42 -2.56
CA CYS A 23 12.21 -13.71 -2.18
C CYS A 23 11.69 -14.10 -0.78
N ALA A 24 10.64 -14.92 -0.70
CA ALA A 24 10.02 -15.26 0.59
C ALA A 24 10.98 -16.06 1.50
N PRO A 25 11.08 -15.72 2.80
CA PRO A 25 11.83 -16.53 3.76
C PRO A 25 11.09 -17.84 4.06
N GLN A 26 11.83 -18.84 4.54
CA GLN A 26 11.30 -20.17 4.89
C GLN A 26 10.16 -20.08 5.92
N SER A 27 10.19 -19.09 6.82
CA SER A 27 9.11 -18.85 7.78
C SER A 27 7.78 -18.49 7.11
N THR A 28 7.79 -17.62 6.10
CA THR A 28 6.60 -17.29 5.29
C THR A 28 6.09 -18.52 4.57
N LEU A 29 6.99 -19.28 3.91
CA LEU A 29 6.63 -20.49 3.18
C LEU A 29 6.01 -21.56 4.10
N ASN A 30 6.57 -21.75 5.29
CA ASN A 30 6.04 -22.67 6.29
C ASN A 30 4.64 -22.25 6.76
N THR A 31 4.42 -20.95 6.98
CA THR A 31 3.12 -20.42 7.39
C THR A 31 2.06 -20.65 6.32
N MET A 32 2.39 -20.37 5.05
CA MET A 32 1.50 -20.63 3.92
C MET A 32 1.14 -22.12 3.81
N LYS A 33 2.15 -23.01 3.92
CA LYS A 33 1.92 -24.45 3.89
C LYS A 33 1.01 -24.90 5.04
N ALA A 34 1.29 -24.45 6.26
CA ALA A 34 0.48 -24.79 7.42
C ALA A 34 -0.99 -24.35 7.26
N TYR A 35 -1.22 -23.16 6.68
CA TYR A 35 -2.57 -22.69 6.37
C TYR A 35 -3.27 -23.57 5.32
N THR A 36 -2.56 -23.95 4.25
CA THR A 36 -3.12 -24.85 3.22
C THR A 36 -3.43 -26.25 3.77
N ASP A 37 -2.53 -26.82 4.59
CA ASP A 37 -2.76 -28.11 5.23
C ASP A 37 -3.99 -28.05 6.15
N ALA A 38 -4.12 -26.98 6.95
CA ALA A 38 -5.26 -26.76 7.84
C ALA A 38 -6.60 -26.67 7.09
N LEU A 39 -6.60 -26.08 5.87
CA LEU A 39 -7.79 -26.03 5.02
C LEU A 39 -8.26 -27.44 4.62
N VAL A 40 -7.34 -28.33 4.23
CA VAL A 40 -7.67 -29.72 3.86
C VAL A 40 -8.19 -30.49 5.08
N GLU A 41 -7.54 -30.34 6.23
CA GLU A 41 -7.99 -30.97 7.48
C GLU A 41 -9.39 -30.52 7.87
N HIS A 42 -9.68 -29.22 7.72
CA HIS A 42 -11.00 -28.67 7.97
C HIS A 42 -12.07 -29.26 7.05
N MET A 43 -11.83 -29.26 5.73
CA MET A 43 -12.77 -29.83 4.76
C MET A 43 -13.02 -31.33 4.97
N SER A 44 -12.03 -32.04 5.52
CA SER A 44 -12.17 -33.46 5.89
C SER A 44 -12.90 -33.71 7.22
N GLY A 45 -13.29 -32.65 7.95
CA GLY A 45 -13.95 -32.74 9.26
C GLY A 45 -13.00 -33.05 10.43
N LYS A 46 -11.69 -33.14 10.19
CA LYS A 46 -10.68 -33.48 11.20
C LYS A 46 -10.26 -32.29 12.07
N ARG A 47 -10.54 -31.06 11.60
CA ARG A 47 -10.17 -29.82 12.28
C ARG A 47 -11.25 -28.76 12.12
N GLN A 48 -11.33 -27.84 13.07
CA GLN A 48 -12.10 -26.61 12.87
C GLN A 48 -11.40 -25.69 11.87
N TRP A 49 -12.15 -24.75 11.30
CA TRP A 49 -11.59 -23.79 10.36
C TRP A 49 -10.44 -22.99 10.99
N ALA A 50 -9.44 -22.59 10.20
CA ALA A 50 -8.20 -22.01 10.69
C ALA A 50 -8.39 -20.82 11.64
N PHE A 51 -9.43 -20.00 11.47
CA PHE A 51 -9.70 -18.86 12.36
C PHE A 51 -10.48 -19.20 13.64
N ASN A 52 -10.96 -20.45 13.76
CA ASN A 52 -11.75 -20.93 14.89
C ASN A 52 -10.91 -21.74 15.90
N VAL A 53 -9.61 -21.89 15.66
CA VAL A 53 -8.65 -22.53 16.58
C VAL A 53 -7.76 -21.49 17.24
N GLU A 54 -7.14 -21.85 18.37
CA GLU A 54 -6.34 -20.94 19.19
C GLU A 54 -5.20 -20.28 18.40
N GLU A 55 -4.54 -21.03 17.50
CA GLU A 55 -3.39 -20.53 16.74
C GLU A 55 -3.77 -19.51 15.66
N GLY A 56 -5.00 -19.57 15.13
CA GLY A 56 -5.47 -18.63 14.11
C GLY A 56 -6.30 -17.48 14.67
N LYS A 57 -6.74 -17.58 15.93
CA LYS A 57 -7.52 -16.55 16.62
C LYS A 57 -6.68 -15.27 16.74
N GLY A 58 -7.20 -14.16 16.24
CA GLY A 58 -6.53 -12.85 16.28
C GLY A 58 -5.36 -12.70 15.29
N SER A 59 -5.13 -13.65 14.39
CA SER A 59 -4.04 -13.58 13.39
C SER A 59 -4.09 -12.32 12.53
N LEU A 60 -5.29 -11.90 12.10
CA LEU A 60 -5.49 -10.66 11.33
C LEU A 60 -5.14 -9.41 12.15
N ASP A 61 -5.58 -9.33 13.40
CA ASP A 61 -5.28 -8.21 14.28
C ASP A 61 -3.79 -8.14 14.62
N ASN A 62 -3.15 -9.29 14.85
CA ASN A 62 -1.71 -9.38 15.04
C ASN A 62 -0.95 -8.93 13.79
N ALA A 63 -1.40 -9.31 12.59
CA ALA A 63 -0.78 -8.86 11.34
C ALA A 63 -0.89 -7.33 11.17
N ARG A 64 -2.04 -6.73 11.50
CA ARG A 64 -2.23 -5.27 11.50
C ARG A 64 -1.35 -4.58 12.53
N GLU A 65 -1.23 -5.13 13.74
CA GLU A 65 -0.37 -4.57 14.79
C GLU A 65 1.11 -4.61 14.40
N LEU A 66 1.57 -5.74 13.83
CA LEU A 66 2.94 -5.87 13.33
C LEU A 66 3.20 -4.91 12.17
N PHE A 67 2.26 -4.78 11.24
CA PHE A 67 2.40 -3.83 10.14
C PHE A 67 2.42 -2.38 10.63
N ALA A 68 1.54 -2.01 11.57
CA ALA A 68 1.53 -0.68 12.18
C ALA A 68 2.89 -0.34 12.82
N LYS A 69 3.54 -1.30 13.49
CA LYS A 69 4.90 -1.14 14.03
C LYS A 69 5.95 -0.92 12.95
N VAL A 70 5.84 -1.58 11.79
CA VAL A 70 6.76 -1.40 10.65
C VAL A 70 6.70 0.03 10.10
N ILE A 71 5.49 0.60 10.03
CA ILE A 71 5.27 1.92 9.41
C ILE A 71 5.19 3.07 10.42
N GLY A 72 5.24 2.78 11.72
CA GLY A 72 5.15 3.79 12.79
C GLY A 72 3.74 4.30 13.08
N SER A 73 2.69 3.63 12.60
CA SER A 73 1.29 4.05 12.80
C SER A 73 0.65 3.40 14.02
N LYS A 74 -0.58 3.83 14.35
CA LYS A 74 -1.47 3.07 15.24
C LYS A 74 -2.08 1.89 14.48
N LYS A 75 -2.51 0.85 15.21
CA LYS A 75 -3.17 -0.32 14.61
C LYS A 75 -4.52 0.09 14.00
N GLU A 76 -5.20 1.04 14.61
CA GLU A 76 -6.51 1.55 14.22
C GLU A 76 -6.47 2.25 12.86
N GLU A 77 -5.30 2.77 12.47
CA GLU A 77 -5.02 3.40 11.18
C GLU A 77 -4.74 2.38 10.06
N VAL A 78 -4.69 1.08 10.38
CA VAL A 78 -4.34 0.01 9.43
C VAL A 78 -5.54 -0.91 9.21
N MET A 79 -5.86 -1.17 7.94
CA MET A 79 -6.88 -2.13 7.51
C MET A 79 -6.25 -3.20 6.61
N GLY A 80 -6.74 -4.43 6.71
CA GLY A 80 -6.32 -5.52 5.82
C GLY A 80 -7.07 -5.45 4.50
N VAL A 81 -6.35 -5.53 3.38
CA VAL A 81 -6.93 -5.59 2.03
C VAL A 81 -6.32 -6.75 1.25
N PRO A 82 -6.94 -7.23 0.16
CA PRO A 82 -6.35 -8.29 -0.65
C PRO A 82 -4.99 -7.92 -1.27
N ASN A 83 -4.83 -6.66 -1.70
CA ASN A 83 -3.59 -6.14 -2.31
C ASN A 83 -3.66 -4.60 -2.40
N ALA A 84 -2.56 -3.97 -2.81
CA ALA A 84 -2.46 -2.53 -3.01
C ALA A 84 -3.52 -2.00 -3.98
N SER A 85 -3.75 -2.67 -5.12
CA SER A 85 -4.75 -2.23 -6.10
C SER A 85 -6.14 -2.13 -5.46
N THR A 86 -6.55 -3.13 -4.67
CA THR A 86 -7.82 -3.06 -3.92
C THR A 86 -7.79 -1.92 -2.90
N GLY A 87 -6.71 -1.78 -2.12
CA GLY A 87 -6.57 -0.69 -1.15
C GLY A 87 -6.68 0.70 -1.78
N MET A 88 -5.95 0.95 -2.88
CA MET A 88 -5.99 2.22 -3.61
C MET A 88 -7.37 2.49 -4.22
N ASN A 89 -8.07 1.46 -4.73
CA ASN A 89 -9.45 1.61 -5.19
C ASN A 89 -10.40 1.99 -4.05
N VAL A 90 -10.22 1.43 -2.86
CA VAL A 90 -11.00 1.81 -1.66
C VAL A 90 -10.72 3.26 -1.29
N ILE A 91 -9.44 3.66 -1.18
CA ILE A 91 -9.02 5.05 -0.90
C ILE A 91 -9.66 6.02 -1.89
N MET A 92 -9.43 5.83 -3.19
CA MET A 92 -9.90 6.74 -4.23
C MET A 92 -11.44 6.78 -4.36
N SER A 93 -12.14 5.75 -3.86
CA SER A 93 -13.61 5.72 -3.83
C SER A 93 -14.19 6.49 -2.65
N MET A 94 -13.47 6.58 -1.53
CA MET A 94 -13.89 7.36 -0.35
C MET A 94 -13.69 8.86 -0.52
N LEU A 95 -12.68 9.26 -1.30
CA LEU A 95 -12.31 10.67 -1.43
C LEU A 95 -13.32 11.46 -2.28
N PRO A 96 -13.76 12.65 -1.80
CA PRO A 96 -14.81 13.42 -2.44
C PRO A 96 -14.26 14.23 -3.61
N ILE A 97 -14.11 13.60 -4.76
CA ILE A 97 -13.71 14.27 -6.01
C ILE A 97 -14.94 14.93 -6.65
N LYS A 98 -14.86 16.24 -6.87
CA LYS A 98 -15.91 17.06 -7.50
C LYS A 98 -15.53 17.45 -8.92
N LYS A 99 -16.55 17.82 -9.70
CA LYS A 99 -16.35 18.39 -11.03
C LYS A 99 -15.58 19.71 -10.92
N GLY A 100 -14.49 19.84 -11.68
CA GLY A 100 -13.64 21.03 -11.66
C GLY A 100 -12.37 20.87 -10.81
N ASP A 101 -12.34 19.90 -9.90
CA ASP A 101 -11.15 19.57 -9.12
C ASP A 101 -10.02 19.09 -10.04
N ASN A 102 -8.81 19.03 -9.51
CA ASN A 102 -7.69 18.38 -10.17
C ASN A 102 -6.98 17.35 -9.29
N ILE A 103 -6.39 16.37 -9.96
CA ILE A 103 -5.57 15.33 -9.35
C ILE A 103 -4.16 15.48 -9.93
N VAL A 104 -3.18 15.75 -9.06
CA VAL A 104 -1.77 15.91 -9.43
C VAL A 104 -1.07 14.57 -9.29
N SER A 105 -0.32 14.16 -10.31
CA SER A 105 0.52 12.97 -10.29
C SER A 105 1.63 13.09 -11.34
N THR A 106 2.44 12.05 -11.53
CA THR A 106 3.60 12.08 -12.45
C THR A 106 3.45 11.08 -13.58
N ASP A 107 4.14 11.31 -14.69
CA ASP A 107 4.23 10.33 -15.79
C ASP A 107 5.04 9.06 -15.43
N LEU A 108 5.59 9.00 -14.21
CA LEU A 108 6.22 7.82 -13.63
C LEU A 108 5.22 6.91 -12.89
N ALA A 109 3.94 7.28 -12.82
CA ALA A 109 2.92 6.52 -12.12
C ALA A 109 2.80 5.08 -12.66
N PHE A 110 2.58 4.13 -11.75
CA PHE A 110 2.27 2.75 -12.09
C PHE A 110 0.95 2.70 -12.88
N PRO A 111 0.79 1.82 -13.89
CA PRO A 111 -0.40 1.83 -14.74
C PRO A 111 -1.74 1.74 -14.00
N MET A 112 -1.78 1.06 -12.85
CA MET A 112 -2.97 1.02 -12.00
C MET A 112 -3.26 2.39 -11.35
N GLY A 113 -2.23 3.06 -10.83
CA GLY A 113 -2.35 4.42 -10.31
C GLY A 113 -2.79 5.41 -11.39
N ALA A 114 -2.21 5.30 -12.59
CA ALA A 114 -2.63 6.08 -13.74
C ALA A 114 -4.11 5.88 -14.09
N ALA A 115 -4.59 4.64 -14.04
CA ALA A 115 -6.01 4.32 -14.24
C ALA A 115 -6.91 4.90 -13.14
N LEU A 116 -6.47 4.96 -11.88
CA LEU A 116 -7.22 5.58 -10.78
C LEU A 116 -7.36 7.09 -10.96
N VAL A 117 -6.29 7.78 -11.39
CA VAL A 117 -6.36 9.20 -11.75
C VAL A 117 -7.34 9.40 -12.90
N GLN A 118 -7.29 8.54 -13.92
CA GLN A 118 -8.23 8.58 -15.04
C GLN A 118 -9.68 8.35 -14.59
N LYS A 119 -9.93 7.49 -13.60
CA LYS A 119 -11.26 7.33 -12.99
C LYS A 119 -11.74 8.61 -12.29
N GLY A 120 -10.83 9.38 -11.69
CA GLY A 120 -11.14 10.73 -11.20
C GLY A 120 -11.54 11.69 -12.32
N VAL A 121 -10.85 11.62 -13.47
CA VAL A 121 -11.20 12.41 -14.67
C VAL A 121 -12.59 12.06 -15.19
N GLU A 122 -12.94 10.77 -15.22
CA GLU A 122 -14.30 10.32 -15.59
C GLU A 122 -15.39 10.91 -14.66
N LYS A 123 -15.06 11.23 -13.40
CA LYS A 123 -15.94 11.92 -12.44
C LYS A 123 -15.98 13.45 -12.62
N GLY A 124 -15.21 14.00 -13.58
CA GLY A 124 -15.20 15.42 -13.91
C GLY A 124 -14.02 16.22 -13.33
N ALA A 125 -13.03 15.56 -12.72
CA ALA A 125 -11.76 16.20 -12.37
C ALA A 125 -10.83 16.34 -13.59
N LYS A 126 -9.74 17.09 -13.42
CA LYS A 126 -8.65 17.19 -14.40
C LYS A 126 -7.42 16.45 -13.87
N ALA A 127 -6.75 15.66 -14.71
CA ALA A 127 -5.45 15.12 -14.36
C ALA A 127 -4.35 16.14 -14.69
N ARG A 128 -3.45 16.39 -13.75
CA ARG A 128 -2.22 17.17 -13.95
C ARG A 128 -1.04 16.21 -13.86
N TRP A 129 -0.58 15.75 -15.02
CA TRP A 129 0.58 14.86 -15.15
C TRP A 129 1.86 15.67 -15.22
N LEU A 130 2.71 15.53 -14.21
CA LEU A 130 4.03 16.14 -14.18
C LEU A 130 5.00 15.28 -15.00
N PRO A 131 5.63 15.84 -16.03
CA PRO A 131 6.61 15.11 -16.82
C PRO A 131 7.90 14.92 -16.02
N ASN A 132 8.51 13.75 -16.14
CA ASN A 132 9.84 13.53 -15.59
C ASN A 132 10.93 14.08 -16.54
N GLU A 133 12.01 14.56 -15.95
CA GLU A 133 13.24 14.89 -16.64
C GLU A 133 14.30 13.85 -16.25
N LYS A 134 14.64 12.96 -17.19
CA LYS A 134 15.61 11.87 -16.96
C LYS A 134 15.26 10.97 -15.76
N GLY A 135 13.97 10.70 -15.57
CA GLY A 135 13.47 9.87 -14.48
C GLY A 135 13.25 10.59 -13.16
N VAL A 136 13.39 11.92 -13.12
CA VAL A 136 13.25 12.73 -11.92
C VAL A 136 12.07 13.69 -12.08
N VAL A 137 11.26 13.83 -11.03
CA VAL A 137 10.28 14.92 -10.91
C VAL A 137 10.60 15.67 -9.63
N GLU A 138 11.08 16.90 -9.79
CA GLU A 138 11.50 17.75 -8.68
C GLU A 138 10.28 18.29 -7.91
N THR A 139 10.43 18.52 -6.60
CA THR A 139 9.37 19.11 -5.74
C THR A 139 8.83 20.43 -6.31
N ALA A 140 9.67 21.24 -6.97
CA ALA A 140 9.28 22.48 -7.62
C ALA A 140 8.24 22.30 -8.76
N ALA A 141 8.14 21.11 -9.36
CA ALA A 141 7.09 20.80 -10.32
C ALA A 141 5.72 20.62 -9.63
N PHE A 142 5.71 20.08 -8.42
CA PHE A 142 4.51 19.94 -7.59
C PHE A 142 4.03 21.30 -7.10
N GLU A 143 4.94 22.14 -6.58
CA GLU A 143 4.63 23.51 -6.13
C GLU A 143 3.89 24.33 -7.21
N LYS A 144 4.29 24.18 -8.48
CA LYS A 144 3.63 24.88 -9.61
C LYS A 144 2.29 24.28 -10.02
N ALA A 145 2.04 23.02 -9.69
CA ALA A 145 0.90 22.26 -10.19
C ALA A 145 -0.19 22.06 -9.15
N ILE A 146 0.13 22.09 -7.87
CA ILE A 146 -0.83 22.08 -6.77
C ILE A 146 -1.41 23.49 -6.62
N ASP A 147 -2.71 23.57 -6.42
CA ASP A 147 -3.48 24.79 -6.20
C ASP A 147 -4.76 24.51 -5.39
N ASP A 148 -5.54 25.55 -5.07
CA ASP A 148 -6.76 25.45 -4.26
C ASP A 148 -7.88 24.57 -4.87
N ASN A 149 -7.76 24.17 -6.14
CA ASN A 149 -8.68 23.22 -6.78
C ASN A 149 -8.13 21.79 -6.77
N THR A 150 -6.97 21.56 -6.15
CA THR A 150 -6.34 20.24 -6.09
C THR A 150 -7.04 19.42 -5.02
N ALA A 151 -7.67 18.33 -5.43
CA ALA A 151 -8.34 17.43 -4.50
C ALA A 151 -7.38 16.36 -3.98
N ILE A 152 -6.49 15.87 -4.84
CA ILE A 152 -5.62 14.72 -4.54
C ILE A 152 -4.26 14.93 -5.19
N VAL A 153 -3.21 14.64 -4.43
CA VAL A 153 -1.87 14.33 -4.96
C VAL A 153 -1.69 12.82 -4.85
N TYR A 154 -1.39 12.15 -5.96
CA TYR A 154 -1.17 10.69 -6.02
C TYR A 154 0.25 10.38 -6.46
N LEU A 155 0.98 9.55 -5.71
CA LEU A 155 2.32 9.08 -6.08
C LEU A 155 2.56 7.61 -5.74
N ASP A 156 3.47 6.96 -6.49
CA ASP A 156 4.12 5.74 -6.03
C ASP A 156 5.40 6.14 -5.28
N GLN A 157 5.63 5.57 -4.09
CA GLN A 157 6.88 5.78 -3.34
C GLN A 157 7.62 4.45 -3.17
N PRO A 158 8.88 4.36 -3.62
CA PRO A 158 9.45 5.15 -4.73
C PRO A 158 8.68 4.94 -6.04
N SER A 159 9.05 5.67 -7.10
CA SER A 159 8.62 5.34 -8.45
C SER A 159 8.89 3.86 -8.75
N TRP A 160 7.86 3.16 -9.24
CA TRP A 160 7.97 1.75 -9.59
C TRP A 160 8.94 1.48 -10.75
N PHE A 161 9.15 2.48 -11.62
CA PHE A 161 9.86 2.34 -12.87
C PHE A 161 11.38 2.39 -12.68
N ASN A 162 11.87 3.34 -11.88
CA ASN A 162 13.29 3.60 -11.72
C ASN A 162 13.77 3.73 -10.26
N GLY A 163 12.86 3.58 -9.28
CA GLY A 163 13.21 3.69 -7.87
C GLY A 163 13.43 5.12 -7.37
N TYR A 164 13.04 6.14 -8.12
CA TYR A 164 13.15 7.53 -7.67
C TYR A 164 12.34 7.76 -6.38
N LEU A 165 13.01 8.30 -5.37
CA LEU A 165 12.41 8.64 -4.08
C LEU A 165 11.93 10.08 -4.12
N PHE A 166 10.61 10.27 -3.99
CA PHE A 166 10.04 11.60 -3.85
C PHE A 166 10.29 12.16 -2.45
N ASP A 167 10.38 13.48 -2.35
CA ASP A 167 10.30 14.21 -1.09
C ASP A 167 8.85 14.22 -0.59
N ILE A 168 8.48 13.13 0.09
CA ILE A 168 7.11 12.91 0.55
C ILE A 168 6.69 13.99 1.55
N GLU A 169 7.57 14.38 2.47
CA GLU A 169 7.25 15.37 3.51
C GLU A 169 6.95 16.73 2.88
N GLY A 170 7.83 17.21 1.98
CA GLY A 170 7.60 18.48 1.29
C GLY A 170 6.37 18.46 0.38
N ILE A 171 6.10 17.34 -0.31
CA ILE A 171 4.90 17.22 -1.16
C ILE A 171 3.62 17.14 -0.32
N ALA A 172 3.65 16.49 0.84
CA ALA A 172 2.52 16.44 1.76
C ALA A 172 2.18 17.85 2.27
N GLU A 173 3.18 18.62 2.68
CA GLU A 173 3.00 20.02 3.13
C GLU A 173 2.36 20.87 2.02
N LEU A 174 2.89 20.81 0.80
CA LEU A 174 2.32 21.50 -0.36
C LEU A 174 0.87 21.09 -0.64
N ALA A 175 0.55 19.80 -0.54
CA ALA A 175 -0.81 19.30 -0.73
C ALA A 175 -1.75 19.87 0.34
N HIS A 176 -1.33 19.83 1.61
CA HIS A 176 -2.13 20.26 2.75
C HIS A 176 -2.35 21.77 2.80
N ASP A 177 -1.38 22.58 2.38
CA ASP A 177 -1.51 24.04 2.26
C ASP A 177 -2.65 24.46 1.32
N HIS A 178 -3.00 23.60 0.36
CA HIS A 178 -4.11 23.80 -0.57
C HIS A 178 -5.34 22.93 -0.25
N GLY A 179 -5.34 22.23 0.89
CA GLY A 179 -6.45 21.37 1.33
C GLY A 179 -6.63 20.07 0.52
N ALA A 180 -5.61 19.67 -0.25
CA ALA A 180 -5.59 18.43 -1.00
C ALA A 180 -5.22 17.24 -0.11
N TYR A 181 -5.71 16.04 -0.45
CA TYR A 181 -5.28 14.80 0.19
C TYR A 181 -4.03 14.25 -0.48
N PHE A 182 -3.09 13.72 0.30
CA PHE A 182 -1.92 13.04 -0.20
C PHE A 182 -2.05 11.51 -0.11
N VAL A 183 -2.05 10.87 -1.27
CA VAL A 183 -2.31 9.44 -1.44
C VAL A 183 -1.07 8.76 -2.03
N VAL A 184 -0.57 7.70 -1.37
CA VAL A 184 0.67 7.03 -1.78
C VAL A 184 0.48 5.53 -2.02
N ASP A 185 0.85 5.03 -3.20
CA ASP A 185 1.11 3.61 -3.39
C ASP A 185 2.49 3.29 -2.81
N ALA A 186 2.50 2.57 -1.70
CA ALA A 186 3.68 2.25 -0.93
C ALA A 186 4.20 0.83 -1.21
N THR A 187 3.77 0.21 -2.31
CA THR A 187 4.12 -1.18 -2.66
C THR A 187 5.62 -1.40 -2.85
N GLN A 188 6.34 -0.39 -3.33
CA GLN A 188 7.79 -0.46 -3.54
C GLN A 188 8.62 0.05 -2.36
N SER A 189 8.01 0.77 -1.41
CA SER A 189 8.70 1.34 -0.24
C SER A 189 8.56 0.48 1.01
N MET A 190 7.37 -0.06 1.28
CA MET A 190 7.11 -0.77 2.53
C MET A 190 7.95 -2.05 2.62
N GLY A 191 8.87 -2.09 3.59
CA GLY A 191 9.85 -3.16 3.76
C GLY A 191 11.16 -2.97 2.98
N ALA A 192 11.22 -1.99 2.08
CA ALA A 192 12.43 -1.66 1.31
C ALA A 192 13.21 -0.48 1.90
N ILE A 193 12.48 0.54 2.36
CA ILE A 193 13.02 1.76 2.96
C ILE A 193 12.41 1.97 4.34
N ASP A 194 13.20 2.52 5.26
CA ASP A 194 12.74 2.88 6.60
C ASP A 194 12.17 4.31 6.57
N TRP A 195 10.86 4.41 6.37
CA TRP A 195 10.13 5.66 6.44
C TRP A 195 8.92 5.47 7.34
N GLN A 196 8.81 6.34 8.35
CA GLN A 196 7.79 6.27 9.38
C GLN A 196 6.60 7.12 8.90
N ILE A 197 5.55 6.48 8.38
CA ILE A 197 4.46 7.16 7.65
C ILE A 197 3.72 8.19 8.50
N ASN A 198 3.69 8.00 9.82
CA ASN A 198 3.11 8.96 10.76
C ASN A 198 3.88 10.29 10.83
N ARG A 199 5.08 10.38 10.27
CA ARG A 199 5.92 11.58 10.22
C ARG A 199 5.91 12.26 8.85
N THR A 200 5.31 11.64 7.83
CA THR A 200 5.47 12.07 6.45
C THR A 200 4.34 12.94 5.91
N GLY A 201 3.24 13.09 6.66
CA GLY A 201 2.06 13.82 6.22
C GLY A 201 1.19 13.05 5.21
N VAL A 202 1.50 11.80 4.88
CA VAL A 202 0.63 10.97 4.01
C VAL A 202 -0.73 10.77 4.69
N ASP A 203 -1.81 11.02 3.95
CA ASP A 203 -3.19 10.85 4.45
C ASP A 203 -3.66 9.41 4.28
N PHE A 204 -3.35 8.82 3.13
CA PHE A 204 -3.74 7.46 2.78
C PHE A 204 -2.61 6.75 2.04
N ALA A 205 -2.42 5.47 2.35
CA ALA A 205 -1.51 4.64 1.57
C ALA A 205 -2.03 3.22 1.43
N ALA A 206 -1.59 2.51 0.40
CA ALA A 206 -1.77 1.07 0.33
C ALA A 206 -0.50 0.36 -0.14
N THR A 207 -0.36 -0.90 0.25
CA THR A 207 0.79 -1.73 -0.12
C THR A 207 0.38 -3.19 -0.29
N SER A 208 1.11 -3.90 -1.14
CA SER A 208 1.00 -5.36 -1.27
C SER A 208 2.18 -6.01 -0.56
N THR A 209 1.91 -7.12 0.13
CA THR A 209 2.94 -7.77 0.96
C THR A 209 3.91 -8.65 0.17
N PHE A 210 3.57 -9.06 -1.06
CA PHE A 210 4.36 -10.02 -1.84
C PHE A 210 5.68 -9.49 -2.42
N LYS A 211 6.02 -8.22 -2.21
CA LYS A 211 7.30 -7.63 -2.64
C LYS A 211 8.26 -7.52 -1.46
N TRP A 212 8.58 -6.31 -1.04
CA TRP A 212 9.60 -6.04 -0.02
C TRP A 212 9.20 -6.42 1.40
N LEU A 213 7.90 -6.62 1.66
CA LEU A 213 7.41 -7.23 2.92
C LEU A 213 7.51 -8.76 2.92
N LEU A 214 7.92 -9.38 1.81
CA LEU A 214 8.24 -10.81 1.70
C LEU A 214 7.07 -11.74 2.12
N GLY A 215 5.84 -11.28 1.90
CA GLY A 215 4.58 -11.93 2.27
C GLY A 215 4.17 -13.13 1.40
N GLY A 216 5.09 -13.66 0.59
CA GLY A 216 4.87 -14.87 -0.20
C GLY A 216 4.42 -14.59 -1.64
N ILE A 217 3.50 -15.42 -2.13
CA ILE A 217 3.13 -15.47 -3.56
C ILE A 217 2.03 -14.43 -3.85
N PRO A 218 2.10 -13.62 -4.93
CA PRO A 218 1.13 -12.56 -5.22
C PRO A 218 -0.34 -13.01 -5.15
N ALA A 219 -0.66 -14.17 -5.74
CA ALA A 219 -2.03 -14.71 -5.78
C ALA A 219 -2.59 -15.15 -4.41
N ALA A 220 -1.73 -15.31 -3.40
CA ALA A 220 -2.10 -15.72 -2.04
C ALA A 220 -1.65 -14.72 -0.97
N SER A 221 -1.15 -13.55 -1.40
CA SER A 221 -0.63 -12.52 -0.52
C SER A 221 -1.74 -11.59 -0.02
N ALA A 222 -1.44 -10.88 1.06
CA ALA A 222 -2.29 -9.82 1.58
C ALA A 222 -1.76 -8.44 1.16
N GLY A 223 -2.54 -7.41 1.43
CA GLY A 223 -2.13 -6.02 1.43
C GLY A 223 -2.62 -5.30 2.68
N PHE A 224 -2.14 -4.08 2.85
CA PHE A 224 -2.58 -3.18 3.90
C PHE A 224 -2.96 -1.84 3.32
N LEU A 225 -3.97 -1.23 3.92
CA LEU A 225 -4.37 0.15 3.70
C LEU A 225 -4.07 0.90 4.99
N TYR A 226 -3.35 2.01 4.88
CA TYR A 226 -3.16 2.98 5.94
C TYR A 226 -4.09 4.18 5.68
N MET A 227 -4.73 4.64 6.75
CA MET A 227 -5.55 5.85 6.78
C MET A 227 -5.21 6.61 8.06
N LYS A 228 -4.74 7.85 7.91
CA LYS A 228 -4.42 8.73 9.03
C LYS A 228 -5.64 8.90 9.93
N GLU A 229 -5.42 8.89 11.25
CA GLU A 229 -6.47 8.81 12.26
C GLU A 229 -7.62 9.80 12.06
N GLU A 230 -7.31 11.05 11.68
CA GLU A 230 -8.30 12.11 11.45
C GLU A 230 -9.30 11.83 10.31
N HIS A 231 -8.95 10.93 9.39
CA HIS A 231 -9.78 10.56 8.25
C HIS A 231 -10.69 9.37 8.52
N ILE A 232 -10.43 8.58 9.57
CA ILE A 232 -11.12 7.29 9.84
C ILE A 232 -12.62 7.46 10.01
N GLU A 233 -13.05 8.42 10.83
CA GLU A 233 -14.48 8.64 11.10
C GLU A 233 -15.15 9.43 9.96
N LYS A 234 -14.37 10.17 9.19
CA LYS A 234 -14.86 10.99 8.06
C LYS A 234 -15.10 10.16 6.80
N TYR A 235 -14.32 9.11 6.61
CA TYR A 235 -14.29 8.30 5.38
C TYR A 235 -14.41 6.82 5.69
N PRO A 236 -15.63 6.32 5.99
CA PRO A 236 -15.83 4.89 6.17
C PRO A 236 -15.55 4.13 4.85
N PRO A 237 -14.85 2.99 4.89
CA PRO A 237 -14.56 2.19 3.70
C PRO A 237 -15.79 1.83 2.89
N THR A 238 -15.77 2.14 1.59
CA THR A 238 -16.85 1.78 0.64
C THR A 238 -16.89 0.28 0.35
N TYR A 239 -15.82 -0.45 0.66
CA TYR A 239 -15.71 -1.91 0.53
C TYR A 239 -15.58 -2.54 1.92
N VAL A 240 -16.60 -3.31 2.30
CA VAL A 240 -16.68 -3.97 3.60
C VAL A 240 -16.46 -5.48 3.42
N SER A 241 -15.52 -6.03 4.18
CA SER A 241 -15.18 -7.44 4.25
C SER A 241 -14.75 -7.76 5.68
N GLY A 242 -14.59 -9.05 6.01
CA GLY A 242 -14.07 -9.47 7.33
C GLY A 242 -12.67 -8.92 7.67
N CYS A 243 -11.96 -8.33 6.70
CA CYS A 243 -10.64 -7.71 6.89
C CYS A 243 -10.66 -6.17 6.89
N THR A 244 -11.76 -5.55 6.44
CA THR A 244 -11.88 -4.08 6.26
C THR A 244 -12.91 -3.43 7.19
N TYR A 245 -13.62 -4.21 8.01
CA TYR A 245 -14.57 -3.69 9.02
C TYR A 245 -13.98 -3.82 10.43
N LYS A 246 -14.20 -2.80 11.28
CA LYS A 246 -13.77 -2.77 12.69
C LYS A 246 -14.51 -3.83 13.53
#